data_AF-A0AAE0C0Q3-F1
#
_entry.id   AF-A0AAE0C0Q3-F1
#
_cell.length_a   1.000
_cell.length_b   1.000
_cell.length_c   1.000
_cell.angle_alpha   90.00
_cell.angle_beta   90.00
_cell.angle_gamma   90.00
#
_symmetry.space_group_name_H-M   'P 1'
#
loop_
_entity.id
_entity.type
_entity.pdbx_description
1 polymer ?
#
loop_
_entity_poly.entity_id
_entity_poly.type
_entity_poly.pdbx_seq_one_letter_code
_entity_poly.pdbx_strand_id
1 'polypeptide(L)'
;MLTAFFLFFRKDNVSVEKADAWNLRGHLVRSDVFFPGWDEGGRQLPNLGRDRLLFYIEDAKGRLKPLTHSVFVAGYRKLAARAGLDPAAFSGHSFRRGGGTAAFKLQIQDALIQAHGDWASDCYKLYCDMDSAQQLILPSPMATGAAAATRAFEIAA
;
A
#
# COMPACT_ATOMS: atom_id res chain seq x y z
N MET A 1 -1.03 -1.25 -12.76
CA MET A 1 -1.01 -2.54 -12.03
C MET A 1 0.12 -2.66 -11.00
N LEU A 2 1.35 -2.17 -11.26
CA LEU A 2 2.45 -2.23 -10.27
C LEU A 2 2.19 -1.43 -8.97
N THR A 3 1.39 -0.37 -9.03
CA THR A 3 1.02 0.42 -7.85
C THR A 3 0.16 -0.38 -6.88
N ALA A 4 -0.72 -1.27 -7.36
CA ALA A 4 -1.60 -2.06 -6.49
C ALA A 4 -0.83 -3.13 -5.71
N PHE A 5 0.17 -3.75 -6.33
CA PHE A 5 0.86 -4.93 -5.79
C PHE A 5 1.63 -4.66 -4.48
N PHE A 6 2.10 -3.42 -4.26
CA PHE A 6 2.88 -3.05 -3.08
C PHE A 6 2.07 -2.33 -1.99
N LEU A 7 0.78 -2.07 -2.23
CA LEU A 7 -0.13 -1.47 -1.24
C LEU A 7 -0.68 -2.54 -0.28
N PHE A 8 -0.71 -3.80 -0.72
CA PHE A 8 -1.30 -4.92 0.00
C PHE A 8 -0.38 -5.61 1.00
N PHE A 9 0.92 -5.27 1.04
CA PHE A 9 1.87 -5.99 1.89
C PHE A 9 2.54 -5.05 2.90
N ARG A 10 2.48 -5.46 4.17
CA ARG A 10 3.31 -4.91 5.25
C ARG A 10 4.77 -4.86 4.79
N LYS A 11 5.54 -3.84 5.21
CA LYS A 11 6.96 -3.66 4.85
C LYS A 11 7.76 -4.95 5.04
N ASP A 12 7.56 -5.60 6.17
CA ASP A 12 8.27 -6.83 6.52
C ASP A 12 7.89 -7.95 5.53
N ASN A 13 6.63 -8.03 5.11
CA ASN A 13 6.15 -9.04 4.17
C ASN A 13 6.71 -8.90 2.74
N VAL A 14 7.23 -7.73 2.37
CA VAL A 14 7.84 -7.48 1.05
C VAL A 14 9.36 -7.55 1.11
N SER A 15 9.93 -7.07 2.20
CA SER A 15 11.37 -6.85 2.27
C SER A 15 11.93 -7.04 3.66
N VAL A 16 13.14 -7.56 3.72
CA VAL A 16 13.93 -7.63 4.95
C VAL A 16 14.97 -6.53 4.99
N GLU A 17 15.36 -6.10 6.19
CA GLU A 17 16.43 -5.11 6.36
C GLU A 17 17.79 -5.69 5.93
N LYS A 18 18.01 -6.96 6.27
CA LYS A 18 19.21 -7.75 5.93
C LYS A 18 18.80 -9.16 5.52
N ALA A 19 19.61 -9.80 4.68
CA ALA A 19 19.27 -11.10 4.10
C ALA A 19 19.09 -12.23 5.15
N ASP A 20 19.71 -12.10 6.30
CA ASP A 20 19.64 -13.03 7.44
C ASP A 20 18.44 -12.76 8.37
N ALA A 21 17.74 -11.63 8.24
CA ALA A 21 16.62 -11.27 9.09
C ALA A 21 15.31 -12.01 8.72
N TRP A 22 15.28 -12.75 7.61
CA TRP A 22 14.09 -13.48 7.19
C TRP A 22 13.78 -14.66 8.11
N ASN A 23 12.50 -14.84 8.45
CA ASN A 23 12.00 -16.00 9.19
C ASN A 23 10.53 -16.30 8.87
N LEU A 24 10.13 -17.56 8.99
CA LEU A 24 8.80 -18.07 8.65
C LEU A 24 7.66 -17.56 9.54
N ARG A 25 7.95 -17.08 10.76
CA ARG A 25 6.90 -16.66 11.72
C ARG A 25 6.53 -15.19 11.58
N GLY A 26 7.42 -14.37 11.05
CA GLY A 26 7.25 -12.92 10.92
C GLY A 26 7.06 -12.41 9.49
N HIS A 27 7.11 -13.30 8.49
CA HIS A 27 7.05 -12.92 7.08
C HIS A 27 6.09 -13.82 6.32
N LEU A 28 5.33 -13.24 5.40
CA LEU A 28 4.46 -14.00 4.51
C LEU A 28 5.26 -14.97 3.64
N VAL A 29 4.72 -16.17 3.52
CA VAL A 29 5.15 -17.19 2.56
C VAL A 29 4.16 -17.25 1.40
N ARG A 30 4.52 -18.04 0.37
CA ARG A 30 3.68 -18.20 -0.83
C ARG A 30 2.28 -18.73 -0.56
N SER A 31 2.08 -19.54 0.48
CA SER A 31 0.75 -20.06 0.83
C SER A 31 -0.17 -19.03 1.45
N ASP A 32 0.36 -17.92 1.98
CA ASP A 32 -0.45 -16.95 2.72
C ASP A 32 -1.21 -15.98 1.80
N VAL A 33 -0.82 -15.93 0.53
CA VAL A 33 -1.35 -14.96 -0.44
C VAL A 33 -1.80 -15.68 -1.69
N PHE A 34 -3.11 -15.62 -1.95
CA PHE A 34 -3.69 -16.10 -3.19
C PHE A 34 -3.80 -14.94 -4.18
N PHE A 35 -3.20 -15.09 -5.37
CA PHE A 35 -3.32 -14.14 -6.47
C PHE A 35 -4.22 -14.73 -7.58
N PRO A 36 -5.54 -14.49 -7.56
CA PRO A 36 -6.41 -14.99 -8.61
C PRO A 36 -5.99 -14.44 -9.98
N GLY A 37 -5.87 -15.32 -10.98
CA GLY A 37 -5.58 -14.98 -12.39
C GLY A 37 -4.11 -14.74 -12.73
N TRP A 38 -3.17 -14.91 -11.79
CA TRP A 38 -1.74 -14.75 -12.05
C TRP A 38 -1.09 -15.94 -12.77
N ASP A 39 -1.80 -17.07 -12.82
CA ASP A 39 -1.35 -18.31 -13.44
C ASP A 39 -1.59 -18.33 -14.96
N GLU A 40 -2.35 -17.38 -15.51
CA GLU A 40 -2.81 -17.39 -16.91
C GLU A 40 -1.80 -16.77 -17.91
N GLY A 41 -0.66 -16.24 -17.44
CA GLY A 41 0.26 -15.39 -18.23
C GLY A 41 1.60 -16.01 -18.69
N GLY A 42 1.85 -17.30 -18.48
CA GLY A 42 2.92 -18.02 -19.21
C GLY A 42 4.38 -17.86 -18.73
N ARG A 43 4.64 -17.46 -17.47
CA ARG A 43 5.95 -17.71 -16.83
C ARG A 43 5.76 -18.51 -15.56
N GLN A 44 6.01 -19.83 -15.64
CA GLN A 44 6.03 -20.69 -14.46
C GLN A 44 7.17 -20.21 -13.56
N LEU A 45 6.80 -19.52 -12.48
CA LEU A 45 7.76 -19.18 -11.44
C LEU A 45 8.38 -20.49 -10.92
N PRO A 46 9.70 -20.54 -10.68
CA PRO A 46 10.33 -21.77 -10.20
C PRO A 46 9.55 -22.32 -9.00
N ASN A 47 9.25 -23.62 -9.02
CA ASN A 47 8.52 -24.29 -7.95
C ASN A 47 9.42 -24.35 -6.71
N LEU A 48 9.36 -23.28 -5.92
CA LEU A 48 10.26 -23.06 -4.80
C LEU A 48 9.80 -23.74 -3.50
N GLY A 49 8.61 -24.35 -3.50
CA GLY A 49 7.95 -24.86 -2.30
C GLY A 49 7.09 -23.79 -1.63
N ARG A 50 6.09 -24.25 -0.86
CA ARG A 50 5.06 -23.40 -0.23
C ARG A 50 5.62 -22.48 0.86
N ASP A 51 6.68 -22.92 1.55
CA ASP A 51 7.26 -22.24 2.71
C ASP A 51 8.43 -21.31 2.35
N ARG A 52 8.49 -20.80 1.12
CA ARG A 52 9.55 -19.88 0.69
C ARG A 52 9.07 -18.44 0.64
N LEU A 53 10.05 -17.54 0.72
CA LEU A 53 9.93 -16.11 0.48
C LEU A 53 8.99 -15.80 -0.68
N LEU A 54 8.00 -14.96 -0.41
CA LEU A 54 7.10 -14.46 -1.43
C LEU A 54 7.86 -13.63 -2.48
N PHE A 55 8.85 -12.84 -2.04
CA PHE A 55 9.69 -11.99 -2.88
C PHE A 55 11.19 -12.32 -2.71
N TYR A 56 11.87 -12.53 -3.83
CA TYR A 56 13.30 -12.85 -3.85
C TYR A 56 14.00 -12.18 -5.03
N ILE A 57 15.32 -12.07 -4.91
CA ILE A 57 16.22 -11.76 -6.03
C ILE A 57 17.15 -12.94 -6.25
N GLU A 58 17.47 -13.21 -7.51
CA GLU A 58 18.50 -14.17 -7.86
C GLU A 58 19.85 -13.44 -7.95
N ASP A 59 20.86 -13.95 -7.26
CA ASP A 59 22.21 -13.41 -7.39
C ASP A 59 22.91 -13.87 -8.67
N ALA A 60 24.08 -13.30 -8.98
CA ALA A 60 24.84 -13.65 -10.19
C ALA A 60 25.26 -15.14 -10.25
N LYS A 61 25.11 -15.91 -9.17
CA LYS A 61 25.42 -17.34 -9.07
C LYS A 61 24.16 -18.20 -9.06
N GLY A 62 22.99 -17.62 -9.35
CA GLY A 62 21.71 -18.32 -9.37
C GLY A 62 21.09 -18.58 -7.99
N ARG A 63 21.62 -17.96 -6.92
CA ARG A 63 21.12 -18.19 -5.56
C ARG A 63 20.01 -17.21 -5.23
N LEU A 64 18.93 -17.71 -4.66
CA LEU A 64 17.81 -16.88 -4.24
C LEU A 64 18.10 -16.24 -2.89
N LYS A 65 17.92 -14.93 -2.84
CA LYS A 65 18.05 -14.11 -1.63
C LYS A 65 16.76 -13.36 -1.37
N PRO A 66 16.42 -13.10 -0.10
CA PRO A 66 15.33 -12.19 0.22
C PRO A 66 15.51 -10.84 -0.48
N LEU A 67 14.40 -10.27 -0.96
CA LEU A 67 14.38 -8.91 -1.44
C LEU A 67 14.64 -7.96 -0.24
N THR A 68 15.66 -7.12 -0.33
CA THR A 68 15.91 -6.10 0.70
C THR A 68 15.21 -4.80 0.35
N HIS A 69 14.94 -3.98 1.37
CA HIS A 69 14.30 -2.67 1.17
C HIS A 69 15.11 -1.78 0.20
N SER A 70 16.44 -1.79 0.30
CA SER A 70 17.32 -0.99 -0.58
C SER A 70 17.23 -1.43 -2.04
N VAL A 71 17.23 -2.74 -2.29
CA VAL A 71 17.10 -3.30 -3.64
C VAL A 71 15.72 -2.98 -4.22
N PHE A 72 14.67 -3.10 -3.40
CA PHE A 72 13.32 -2.75 -3.79
C PHE A 72 13.20 -1.27 -4.21
N VAL A 73 13.63 -0.34 -3.35
CA VAL A 73 13.56 1.10 -3.64
C VAL A 73 14.40 1.48 -4.85
N ALA A 74 15.58 0.88 -5.01
CA ALA A 74 16.43 1.09 -6.18
C ALA A 74 15.76 0.61 -7.47
N GLY A 75 15.13 -0.57 -7.46
CA GLY A 75 14.35 -1.09 -8.58
C GLY A 75 13.16 -0.21 -8.92
N TYR A 76 12.44 0.27 -7.91
CA TYR A 76 11.31 1.17 -8.09
C TYR A 76 11.71 2.51 -8.70
N ARG A 77 12.79 3.13 -8.21
CA ARG A 77 13.33 4.37 -8.77
C ARG A 77 13.73 4.23 -10.23
N LYS A 78 14.32 3.09 -10.60
CA LYS A 78 14.62 2.78 -12.01
C LYS A 78 13.35 2.69 -12.86
N LEU A 79 12.28 2.09 -12.34
CA LEU A 79 11.00 2.02 -13.04
C LEU A 79 10.37 3.41 -13.19
N ALA A 80 10.38 4.23 -12.14
CA ALA A 80 9.88 5.61 -12.17
C ALA A 80 10.62 6.45 -13.23
N ALA A 81 11.95 6.33 -13.30
CA ALA A 81 12.76 6.98 -14.33
C ALA A 81 12.32 6.58 -15.75
N ARG A 82 12.10 5.28 -15.97
CA ARG A 82 11.64 4.75 -17.26
C ARG A 82 10.23 5.20 -17.62
N ALA A 83 9.41 5.55 -16.64
CA ALA A 83 8.09 6.12 -16.82
C ALA A 83 8.12 7.66 -17.00
N GLY A 84 9.29 8.28 -17.05
CA GLY A 84 9.44 9.74 -17.19
C GLY A 84 9.15 10.54 -15.91
N LEU A 85 9.12 9.87 -14.76
CA LEU A 85 8.90 10.51 -13.46
C LEU A 85 10.24 10.75 -12.76
N ASP A 86 10.32 11.78 -11.92
CA ASP A 86 11.50 12.07 -11.11
C ASP A 86 11.73 10.96 -10.05
N PRO A 87 12.81 10.17 -10.14
CA PRO A 87 13.09 9.11 -9.17
C PRO A 87 13.36 9.62 -7.75
N ALA A 88 13.79 10.87 -7.58
CA ALA A 88 14.07 11.45 -6.27
C ALA A 88 12.78 11.66 -5.45
N ALA A 89 11.65 11.89 -6.12
CA ALA A 89 10.33 11.99 -5.51
C ALA A 89 9.80 10.67 -4.91
N PHE A 90 10.47 9.55 -5.18
CA PHE A 90 10.01 8.21 -4.80
C PHE A 90 10.88 7.58 -3.71
N SER A 91 10.24 7.13 -2.65
CA SER A 91 10.87 6.39 -1.54
C SER A 91 10.01 5.20 -1.12
N GLY A 92 10.55 4.32 -0.27
CA GLY A 92 9.74 3.28 0.37
C GLY A 92 8.55 3.85 1.15
N HIS A 93 8.68 5.08 1.68
CA HIS A 93 7.62 5.77 2.40
C HIS A 93 6.44 6.16 1.49
N SER A 94 6.71 6.44 0.21
CA SER A 94 5.67 6.74 -0.79
C SER A 94 4.67 5.58 -0.94
N PHE A 95 5.13 4.33 -0.78
CA PHE A 95 4.25 3.16 -0.79
C PHE A 95 3.36 3.06 0.45
N ARG A 96 3.91 3.36 1.63
CA ARG A 96 3.10 3.39 2.87
C ARG A 96 2.00 4.44 2.79
N ARG A 97 2.32 5.64 2.28
CA ARG A 97 1.34 6.71 2.07
C ARG A 97 0.28 6.32 1.05
N GLY A 98 0.70 5.80 -0.10
CA GLY A 98 -0.23 5.28 -1.09
C GLY A 98 -1.14 4.19 -0.51
N GLY A 99 -0.60 3.30 0.33
CA GLY A 99 -1.32 2.15 0.89
C GLY A 99 -2.39 2.58 1.88
N GLY A 100 -2.00 3.45 2.82
CA GLY A 100 -2.93 4.09 3.75
C GLY A 100 -4.03 4.84 3.02
N THR A 101 -3.67 5.67 2.02
CA THR A 101 -4.63 6.41 1.19
C THR A 101 -5.60 5.49 0.45
N ALA A 102 -5.11 4.42 -0.19
CA ALA A 102 -5.95 3.49 -0.93
C ALA A 102 -6.93 2.73 -0.02
N ALA A 103 -6.44 2.22 1.11
CA ALA A 103 -7.29 1.53 2.09
C ALA A 103 -8.35 2.47 2.69
N PHE A 104 -7.96 3.72 2.97
CA PHE A 104 -8.88 4.75 3.43
C PHE A 104 -9.97 5.06 2.37
N LYS A 105 -9.59 5.21 1.09
CA LYS A 105 -10.55 5.42 -0.01
C LYS A 105 -11.49 4.24 -0.22
N LEU A 106 -11.04 3.03 0.07
CA LEU A 106 -11.86 1.81 0.07
C LEU A 106 -12.74 1.67 1.32
N GLN A 107 -12.75 2.67 2.21
CA GLN A 107 -13.52 2.66 3.45
C GLN A 107 -13.21 1.46 4.35
N ILE A 108 -11.96 0.98 4.29
CA ILE A 108 -11.49 -0.05 5.21
C ILE A 108 -11.46 0.53 6.63
N GLN A 109 -11.82 -0.29 7.61
CA GLN A 109 -11.83 0.12 9.00
C GLN A 109 -10.44 0.59 9.47
N ASP A 110 -10.41 1.74 10.13
CA ASP A 110 -9.24 2.37 10.75
C ASP A 110 -8.31 1.40 11.48
N ALA A 111 -8.86 0.50 12.31
CA ALA A 111 -8.09 -0.49 13.05
C ALA A 111 -7.32 -1.48 12.14
N LEU A 112 -7.90 -1.84 10.99
CA LEU A 112 -7.25 -2.71 10.01
C LEU A 112 -6.15 -1.97 9.26
N ILE A 113 -6.38 -0.70 8.91
CA ILE A 113 -5.35 0.16 8.29
C ILE A 113 -4.17 0.31 9.27
N GLN A 114 -4.47 0.64 10.53
CA GLN A 114 -3.49 0.81 11.59
C GLN A 114 -2.64 -0.46 11.80
N ALA A 115 -3.29 -1.62 11.90
CA ALA A 115 -2.63 -2.91 12.04
C ALA A 115 -1.80 -3.28 10.80
N HIS A 116 -2.30 -2.98 9.60
CA HIS A 116 -1.61 -3.29 8.34
C HIS A 116 -0.28 -2.55 8.18
N GLY A 117 -0.21 -1.29 8.61
CA GLY A 117 1.00 -0.48 8.50
C GLY A 117 1.91 -0.45 9.73
N ASP A 118 1.61 -1.24 10.76
CA ASP A 118 2.36 -1.33 12.02
C ASP A 118 2.44 -0.03 12.79
N TRP A 119 1.36 0.74 12.76
CA TRP A 119 1.32 2.01 13.46
C TRP A 119 0.87 1.79 14.90
N ALA A 120 1.78 2.05 15.84
CA ALA A 120 1.49 2.00 17.27
C ALA A 120 0.53 3.12 17.75
N SER A 121 0.24 4.10 16.89
CA SER A 121 -0.62 5.25 17.19
C SER A 121 -1.39 5.70 15.96
N ASP A 122 -2.26 6.69 16.14
CA ASP A 122 -3.07 7.33 15.10
C ASP A 122 -2.27 8.10 14.04
N CYS A 123 -0.93 8.08 14.08
CA CYS A 123 -0.08 8.75 13.10
C CYS A 123 -0.32 8.29 11.66
N TYR A 124 -0.93 7.12 11.43
CA TYR A 124 -1.32 6.64 10.11
C TYR A 124 -2.33 7.56 9.41
N LYS A 125 -3.14 8.32 10.16
CA LYS A 125 -4.13 9.26 9.58
C LYS A 125 -3.47 10.34 8.72
N LEU A 126 -2.22 10.71 9.02
CA LEU A 126 -1.42 11.65 8.20
C LEU A 126 -1.05 11.10 6.82
N TYR A 127 -1.21 9.79 6.61
CA TYR A 127 -0.91 9.09 5.37
C TYR A 127 -2.16 8.86 4.50
N CYS A 128 -3.34 9.22 5.01
CA CYS A 128 -4.61 9.09 4.31
C CYS A 128 -4.92 10.40 3.58
N ASP A 129 -4.55 10.49 2.30
CA ASP A 129 -4.88 11.65 1.49
C ASP A 129 -6.34 11.59 1.02
N MET A 130 -7.14 12.56 1.48
CA MET A 130 -8.50 12.78 1.00
C MET A 130 -8.47 13.60 -0.29
N ASP A 131 -9.16 13.12 -1.32
CA ASP A 131 -9.43 13.96 -2.48
C ASP A 131 -10.53 14.98 -2.21
N SER A 132 -10.68 15.93 -3.12
CA SER A 132 -11.65 17.03 -2.99
C SER A 132 -13.09 16.53 -2.88
N ALA A 133 -13.45 15.42 -3.53
CA ALA A 133 -14.79 14.86 -3.44
C ALA A 133 -15.06 14.32 -2.02
N GLN A 134 -14.09 13.62 -1.44
CA GLN A 134 -14.18 13.14 -0.05
C GLN A 134 -14.27 14.28 0.96
N GLN A 135 -13.50 15.35 0.76
CA GLN A 135 -13.53 16.53 1.64
C GLN A 135 -14.90 17.24 1.64
N LEU A 136 -15.70 17.08 0.58
CA LEU A 136 -17.02 17.70 0.42
C LEU A 136 -18.17 16.90 1.02
N ILE A 137 -17.95 15.65 1.44
CA ILE A 137 -19.00 14.76 1.99
C ILE A 137 -19.70 15.39 3.20
N LEU A 138 -18.95 16.04 4.09
CA LEU A 138 -19.50 16.67 5.30
C LEU A 138 -19.94 18.14 5.08
N PRO A 139 -19.13 19.01 4.44
CA PRO A 139 -19.51 20.41 4.26
C PRO A 139 -20.76 20.61 3.40
N SER A 140 -20.95 19.79 2.36
CA SER A 140 -22.05 19.94 1.41
C SER A 140 -23.45 19.81 2.05
N PRO A 141 -23.75 18.73 2.80
CA PRO A 141 -25.04 18.61 3.48
C PRO A 141 -25.19 19.65 4.62
N MET A 142 -24.12 20.02 5.31
CA MET A 142 -24.17 21.06 6.34
C MET A 142 -24.56 22.43 5.75
N ALA A 143 -23.96 22.81 4.63
CA ALA A 143 -24.29 24.05 3.93
C ALA A 143 -25.74 24.05 3.44
N THR A 144 -26.22 22.91 2.93
CA THR A 144 -27.61 22.74 2.50
C THR A 144 -28.59 22.88 3.67
N GLY A 145 -28.30 22.23 4.79
CA GLY A 145 -29.12 22.32 6.01
C GLY A 145 -29.15 23.72 6.61
N ALA A 146 -28.02 24.42 6.65
CA ALA A 146 -27.95 25.80 7.11
C ALA A 146 -28.82 26.74 6.26
N ALA A 147 -28.75 26.63 4.92
CA ALA A 147 -29.57 27.42 4.02
C ALA A 147 -31.08 27.16 4.17
N ALA A 148 -31.47 25.90 4.40
CA ALA A 148 -32.86 25.53 4.66
C ALA A 148 -33.37 26.10 6.00
N ALA A 149 -32.55 26.07 7.04
CA ALA A 149 -32.89 26.65 8.34
C ALA A 149 -33.10 28.16 8.24
N THR A 150 -32.22 28.89 7.54
CA THR A 150 -32.37 30.34 7.34
C THR A 150 -33.69 30.69 6.63
N ARG A 151 -34.06 29.96 5.57
CA ARG A 151 -35.35 30.16 4.88
C ARG A 151 -36.56 29.89 5.77
N ALA A 152 -36.49 28.90 6.65
CA ALA A 152 -37.59 28.60 7.57
C ALA A 152 -37.82 29.75 8.58
N PHE A 153 -36.74 30.41 9.04
CA PHE A 153 -36.85 31.59 9.90
C PHE A 153 -37.42 32.81 9.18
N GLU A 154 -37.09 33.04 7.90
CA GLU A 154 -37.61 34.15 7.11
C GLU A 154 -39.11 34.01 6.78
N ILE A 155 -39.63 32.79 6.66
CA ILE A 155 -41.07 32.54 6.40
C ILE A 155 -41.91 32.65 7.68
N ALA A 156 -41.29 32.49 8.85
CA ALA A 156 -41.97 32.52 10.15
C ALA A 156 -41.99 33.91 10.82
N ALA A 157 -41.37 34.92 10.20
CA ALA A 157 -41.32 36.32 10.66
C ALA A 157 -42.26 37.21 9.83
#